data_AF-A0A7W1EAB1-F1
#
_entry.id   AF-A0A7W1EAB1-F1
#
_cell.length_a   1.000
_cell.length_b   1.000
_cell.length_c   1.000
_cell.angle_alpha   90.00
_cell.angle_beta   90.00
_cell.angle_gamma   90.00
#
_symmetry.space_group_name_H-M   'P 1'
#
loop_
_entity.id
_entity.type
_entity.pdbx_description
1 polymer ?
#
loop_
_entity_poly.entity_id
_entity_poly.type
_entity_poly.pdbx_seq_one_letter_code
_entity_poly.pdbx_strand_id
1 'polypeptide(L)' 'MKCPKDGFDLASSTYHGVQIETCPRCGGMWLDAGELEAVAHEDRPSIFSRVVSDALTSLRNTVKPKK' A
#
# COMPACT_ATOMS: atom_id res chain seq x y z
N MET A 1 -19.68 -7.08 12.75
CA MET A 1 -20.49 -6.18 11.89
C MET A 1 -20.89 -6.93 10.62
N LYS A 2 -22.04 -6.60 10.02
CA LYS A 2 -22.55 -7.32 8.83
C LYS A 2 -22.19 -6.58 7.54
N CYS A 3 -21.82 -7.32 6.50
CA CYS A 3 -21.63 -6.76 5.17
C CYS A 3 -22.97 -6.22 4.65
N PRO A 4 -23.07 -4.96 4.19
CA PRO A 4 -24.33 -4.42 3.68
C PRO A 4 -24.71 -4.94 2.30
N LYS A 5 -23.79 -5.62 1.59
CA LYS A 5 -24.09 -6.21 0.28
C LYS A 5 -24.85 -7.53 0.40
N ASP A 6 -24.46 -8.39 1.34
CA ASP A 6 -24.96 -9.76 1.43
C ASP A 6 -25.31 -10.23 2.86
N GLY A 7 -25.13 -9.38 3.88
CA GLY A 7 -25.45 -9.66 5.27
C GLY A 7 -24.50 -10.62 5.99
N PHE A 8 -23.40 -11.06 5.35
CA PHE A 8 -22.46 -11.99 5.97
C PHE A 8 -21.58 -11.30 7.02
N ASP A 9 -21.01 -12.07 7.95
CA ASP A 9 -20.07 -11.52 8.93
C ASP A 9 -18.78 -11.08 8.24
N LEU A 10 -18.36 -9.85 8.55
CA LEU A 10 -17.05 -9.36 8.15
C LEU A 10 -15.96 -10.05 8.96
N ALA A 11 -14.80 -10.24 8.33
CA ALA A 11 -13.62 -10.86 8.93
C ALA A 11 -12.43 -9.91 8.83
N SER A 12 -11.64 -9.86 9.90
CA SER A 12 -10.46 -9.00 9.96
C SER A 12 -9.34 -9.51 9.07
N SER A 13 -8.72 -8.60 8.33
CA SER A 13 -7.67 -8.89 7.36
C SER A 13 -6.68 -7.72 7.29
N THR A 14 -5.46 -7.98 6.85
CA THR A 14 -4.45 -6.93 6.66
C THR A 14 -4.28 -6.63 5.18
N TYR A 15 -4.46 -5.36 4.81
CA TYR A 15 -4.29 -4.86 3.44
C TYR A 15 -3.26 -3.73 3.44
N HIS A 16 -2.13 -3.95 2.74
CA HIS A 16 -0.99 -3.02 2.71
C HIS A 16 -0.52 -2.56 4.11
N GLY A 17 -0.55 -3.46 5.09
CA GLY A 17 -0.17 -3.17 6.48
C GLY A 17 -1.25 -2.46 7.30
N VAL A 18 -2.41 -2.14 6.72
CA VAL A 18 -3.57 -1.58 7.41
C VAL A 18 -4.54 -2.71 7.75
N GLN A 19 -5.03 -2.74 8.98
CA GLN A 19 -6.08 -3.68 9.38
C GLN A 19 -7.42 -3.20 8.82
N ILE A 20 -8.15 -4.07 8.13
CA ILE A 20 -9.46 -3.78 7.53
C ILE A 20 -10.41 -4.98 7.67
N GLU A 21 -11.71 -4.72 7.54
CA GLU A 21 -12.75 -5.74 7.61
C GLU A 21 -13.19 -6.15 6.19
N THR A 22 -13.02 -7.43 5.84
CA THR A 22 -13.37 -7.96 4.51
C THR A 22 -14.49 -8.99 4.61
N CYS A 23 -15.44 -8.95 3.67
CA CYS A 23 -16.46 -9.99 3.54
C CYS A 23 -15.89 -11.20 2.77
N PRO A 24 -15.79 -12.39 3.39
CA PRO A 24 -15.24 -13.58 2.73
C PRO A 24 -16.16 -14.14 1.64
N ARG A 25 -17.43 -13.70 1.57
CA ARG A 25 -18.39 -14.17 0.57
C ARG A 25 -18.35 -13.35 -0.72
N CYS A 26 -18.50 -12.03 -0.62
CA CYS A 26 -18.56 -11.15 -1.80
C CYS A 26 -17.27 -10.41 -2.10
N GLY A 27 -16.26 -10.48 -1.22
CA GLY A 27 -14.98 -9.78 -1.35
C GLY A 27 -15.04 -8.28 -1.08
N GLY A 28 -16.16 -7.76 -0.54
CA GLY A 28 -16.28 -6.35 -0.19
C GLY A 28 -15.35 -5.98 0.96
N MET A 29 -14.68 -4.85 0.84
CA MET A 29 -13.83 -4.26 1.87
C MET A 29 -14.60 -3.16 2.59
N TRP A 30 -14.50 -3.14 3.91
CA TRP A 30 -15.10 -2.14 4.77
C TRP A 30 -13.98 -1.40 5.48
N LEU A 31 -13.89 -0.10 5.21
CA LEU A 31 -12.89 0.78 5.79
C LEU A 31 -13.59 1.86 6.61
N ASP A 32 -13.07 2.15 7.79
CA ASP A 32 -13.39 3.38 8.50
C ASP A 32 -12.64 4.59 7.92
N ALA A 33 -12.96 5.79 8.41
CA ALA A 33 -12.38 7.02 7.88
C ALA A 33 -10.85 7.11 8.06
N GLY A 34 -10.29 6.51 9.11
CA GLY A 34 -8.84 6.50 9.35
C GLY A 34 -8.13 5.42 8.53
N GLU A 35 -8.76 4.26 8.36
CA GLU A 35 -8.26 3.17 7.52
C GLU A 35 -8.20 3.57 6.04
N LEU A 36 -9.22 4.28 5.54
CA LEU A 36 -9.24 4.76 4.16
C LEU A 36 -8.09 5.71 3.87
N GLU A 37 -7.83 6.64 4.78
CA GLU A 37 -6.70 7.57 4.67
C GLU A 37 -5.37 6.82 4.66
N ALA A 38 -5.19 5.86 5.57
CA ALA A 38 -3.97 5.06 5.65
C ALA A 38 -3.71 4.24 4.36
N VAL A 39 -4.77 3.70 3.75
CA VAL A 39 -4.68 2.98 2.47
C VAL A 39 -4.42 3.93 1.30
N ALA A 40 -5.00 5.13 1.31
CA ALA A 40 -4.83 6.13 0.26
C ALA A 40 -3.44 6.79 0.27
N HIS A 41 -2.85 6.94 1.45
CA HIS A 41 -1.53 7.54 1.66
C HIS A 41 -0.34 6.59 1.44
N GLU A 42 -0.57 5.42 0.83
CA GLU A 42 0.53 4.54 0.46
C GLU A 42 1.36 5.19 -0.66
N ASP A 43 2.42 5.91 -0.28
CA ASP A 43 3.41 6.52 -1.17
C ASP A 43 4.23 5.43 -1.88
N ARG A 44 3.63 4.75 -2.86
CA ARG A 44 4.37 3.85 -3.74
C ARG A 44 5.23 4.71 -4.64
N PRO A 45 6.57 4.63 -4.56
CA PRO A 45 7.43 5.41 -5.44
C PRO A 45 7.10 5.06 -6.88
N SER A 46 6.80 6.10 -7.67
CA SER A 46 6.53 5.93 -9.10
C SER A 46 7.69 5.25 -9.79
N ILE A 47 7.42 4.59 -10.92
CA ILE A 47 8.47 3.95 -11.75
C ILE A 47 9.59 4.96 -12.07
N PHE A 48 9.22 6.22 -12.33
CA PHE A 48 10.16 7.31 -12.55
C PHE A 48 11.09 7.52 -11.35
N SER A 49 10.54 7.61 -10.13
CA SER A 49 11.32 7.79 -8.90
C SER A 49 12.37 6.68 -8.72
N ARG A 50 11.98 5.42 -9.02
CA ARG A 50 12.89 4.27 -8.96
C ARG A 50 14.02 4.36 -9.99
N VAL A 51 13.67 4.61 -11.26
CA VAL A 51 14.66 4.72 -12.35
C VAL A 51 15.65 5.85 -12.09
N VAL A 52 15.16 7.01 -11.65
CA VAL A 52 16.03 8.15 -11.32
C VAL A 52 16.94 7.83 -10.13
N SER A 53 16.42 7.19 -9.08
CA SER A 53 17.22 6.79 -7.91
C SER A 53 18.35 5.81 -8.28
N ASP A 54 18.07 4.84 -9.15
CA ASP A 54 19.07 3.88 -9.64
C ASP A 54 20.16 4.56 -10.47
N ALA A 55 19.75 5.47 -11.37
CA ALA A 55 20.66 6.26 -12.19
C ALA A 55 21.56 7.17 -11.31
N LEU A 56 20.96 7.89 -10.36
CA LEU A 56 21.70 8.73 -9.41
C LEU A 56 22.68 7.92 -8.55
N THR A 57 22.27 6.73 -8.12
CA THR A 57 23.13 5.82 -7.34
C THR A 57 24.33 5.35 -8.17
N SER A 58 24.12 5.01 -9.45
CA SER A 58 25.21 4.68 -10.38
C SER A 58 26.16 5.85 -10.59
N LEU A 59 25.63 7.04 -10.83
CA LEU A 59 26.46 8.25 -11.00
C LEU A 59 27.31 8.53 -9.75
N ARG A 60 26.71 8.43 -8.56
CA ARG A 60 27.43 8.58 -7.29
C ARG A 60 28.58 7.58 -7.13
N ASN A 61 28.40 6.34 -7.59
CA ASN A 61 29.45 5.32 -7.53
C ASN A 61 30.59 5.55 -8.54
N THR A 62 30.30 6.17 -9.70
CA THR A 62 31.32 6.47 -10.72
C THR A 62 32.22 7.67 -10.39
N VAL A 63 31.78 8.58 -9.51
CA VAL A 63 32.53 9.80 -9.14
C VAL A 63 33.40 9.59 -7.88
N LYS A 64 33.48 8.37 -7.34
CA LYS A 64 34.34 8.09 -6.16
C LYS A 64 35.82 8.33 -6.56
N PRO A 65 36.51 9.33 -6.00
CA PRO A 65 37.90 9.58 -6.34
C PRO A 65 38.72 8.36 -5.89
N LYS A 66 39.50 7.78 -6.81
CA LYS A 66 40.55 6.85 -6.43
C LYS A 66 41.50 7.63 -5.52
N LYS A 67 41.65 7.17 -4.27
CA LYS A 67 42.72 7.63 -3.39
C LYS A 67 44.07 7.46 -4.07
#